data_AF-A0A9W4X3F9-F1
#
_entry.id   AF-A0A9W4X3F9-F1
#
_cell.length_a   1.000
_cell.length_b   1.000
_cell.length_c   1.000
_cell.angle_alpha   90.00
_cell.angle_beta   90.00
_cell.angle_gamma   90.00
#
_symmetry.space_group_name_H-M   'P 1'
#
loop_
_entity.id
_entity.type
_entity.pdbx_description
1 polymer ?
#
loop_
_entity_poly.entity_id
_entity_poly.type
_entity_poly.pdbx_seq_one_letter_code
_entity_poly.pdbx_strand_id
1 'polypeptide(L)'
;SKYLGPPSKIRRPDFLKTPEYYQGLELDIPYYDYGFAIEVQGVQHEKYHEYFHGGDPNNLIKQQARDQLKKELCEKNQIALRYVWYYEDPFSNNDKKFTCTL
;
A
#
# COMPACT_ATOMS: atom_id res chain seq x y z
N SER A 1 -13.79 -8.21 20.52
CA SER A 1 -12.45 -8.71 20.19
C SER A 1 -11.42 -7.65 20.57
N LYS A 2 -10.30 -8.01 21.20
CA LYS A 2 -9.22 -7.06 21.55
C LYS A 2 -8.37 -6.65 20.33
N TYR A 3 -8.52 -7.38 19.22
CA TYR A 3 -7.74 -7.18 17.98
C TYR A 3 -8.66 -7.19 16.76
N LEU A 4 -8.15 -6.66 15.65
CA LEU A 4 -8.78 -6.78 14.33
C LEU A 4 -8.90 -8.26 13.92
N GLY A 5 -9.92 -8.57 13.11
CA GLY A 5 -10.04 -9.87 12.46
C GLY A 5 -8.94 -10.11 11.43
N PRO A 6 -8.97 -11.22 10.67
CA PRO A 6 -8.06 -11.39 9.54
C PRO A 6 -8.31 -10.33 8.46
N PRO A 7 -7.30 -9.94 7.67
CA PRO A 7 -7.50 -9.06 6.52
C PRO A 7 -8.36 -9.74 5.46
N SER A 8 -8.91 -8.93 4.56
CA SER A 8 -9.68 -9.44 3.42
C SER A 8 -8.81 -10.32 2.52
N LYS A 9 -9.41 -11.41 2.03
CA LYS A 9 -8.80 -12.30 1.04
C LYS A 9 -8.74 -11.67 -0.36
N ILE A 10 -9.59 -10.68 -0.63
CA ILE A 10 -9.62 -9.98 -1.91
C ILE A 10 -8.53 -8.91 -1.86
N ARG A 11 -7.37 -9.20 -2.46
CA ARG A 11 -6.23 -8.25 -2.52
C ARG A 11 -6.33 -7.27 -3.68
N ARG A 12 -7.12 -7.60 -4.72
CA ARG A 12 -7.27 -6.85 -5.97
C ARG A 12 -8.75 -6.49 -6.19
N PRO A 13 -9.27 -5.50 -5.44
CA PRO A 13 -10.66 -5.11 -5.54
C PRO A 13 -10.94 -4.41 -6.88
N ASP A 14 -12.18 -4.47 -7.35
CA ASP A 14 -12.55 -3.94 -8.67
C ASP A 14 -12.29 -2.44 -8.81
N PHE A 15 -12.36 -1.67 -7.73
CA PHE A 15 -12.09 -0.24 -7.76
C PHE A 15 -10.62 0.12 -8.02
N LEU A 16 -9.70 -0.85 -7.94
CA LEU A 16 -8.30 -0.69 -8.32
C LEU A 16 -8.02 -1.06 -9.79
N LYS A 17 -9.05 -1.37 -10.58
CA LYS A 17 -8.92 -1.61 -12.02
C LYS A 17 -8.82 -0.30 -12.79
N THR A 18 -7.93 -0.28 -13.78
CA THR A 18 -7.80 0.82 -14.74
C THR A 18 -7.65 0.26 -16.16
N PRO A 19 -7.72 1.10 -17.20
CA PRO A 19 -7.42 0.65 -18.57
C PRO A 19 -6.00 0.08 -18.73
N GLU A 20 -5.05 0.45 -17.87
CA GLU A 20 -3.70 -0.13 -17.86
C GLU A 20 -3.63 -1.41 -17.02
N TYR A 21 -4.37 -1.46 -15.91
CA TYR A 21 -4.37 -2.57 -14.95
C TYR A 21 -5.74 -3.26 -14.90
N TYR A 22 -6.09 -4.04 -15.93
CA TYR A 22 -7.40 -4.71 -16.05
C TYR A 22 -7.70 -5.70 -14.91
N GLN A 23 -6.66 -6.31 -14.33
CA GLN A 23 -6.79 -7.22 -13.18
C GLN A 23 -6.80 -6.49 -11.83
N GLY A 24 -6.68 -5.16 -11.83
CA GLY A 24 -6.59 -4.33 -10.64
C GLY A 24 -5.18 -4.28 -10.05
N LEU A 25 -4.87 -3.19 -9.36
CA LEU A 25 -3.71 -3.11 -8.47
C LEU A 25 -3.95 -3.94 -7.19
N GLU A 26 -2.87 -4.45 -6.60
CA GLU A 26 -2.92 -5.30 -5.41
C GLU A 26 -2.61 -4.51 -4.15
N LEU A 27 -3.33 -4.77 -3.05
CA LEU A 27 -3.07 -4.23 -1.72
C LEU A 27 -2.48 -5.30 -0.79
N ASP A 28 -1.44 -4.96 -0.04
CA ASP A 28 -0.73 -5.95 0.79
C ASP A 28 -1.56 -6.48 1.96
N ILE A 29 -2.28 -5.61 2.68
CA ILE A 29 -3.11 -5.96 3.85
C ILE A 29 -4.39 -5.09 3.89
N PRO A 30 -5.46 -5.47 3.17
CA PRO A 30 -6.70 -4.70 3.17
C PRO A 30 -7.66 -5.09 4.29
N TYR A 31 -8.26 -4.07 4.91
CA TYR A 31 -9.30 -4.15 5.93
C TYR A 31 -10.50 -3.29 5.48
N TYR A 32 -11.19 -3.72 4.41
CA TYR A 32 -12.26 -2.94 3.79
C TYR A 32 -13.41 -2.60 4.75
N ASP A 33 -13.77 -3.52 5.64
CA ASP A 33 -14.81 -3.30 6.66
C ASP A 33 -14.44 -2.18 7.66
N TYR A 34 -13.16 -1.83 7.73
CA TYR A 34 -12.62 -0.77 8.58
C TYR A 34 -12.16 0.45 7.76
N GLY A 35 -12.36 0.46 6.43
CA GLY A 35 -12.03 1.59 5.57
C GLY A 35 -10.53 1.87 5.41
N PHE A 36 -9.66 0.88 5.57
CA PHE A 36 -8.22 1.08 5.38
C PHE A 36 -7.50 -0.14 4.79
N ALA A 37 -6.29 0.10 4.28
CA ALA A 37 -5.36 -0.95 3.89
C ALA A 37 -3.93 -0.56 4.27
N ILE A 38 -3.09 -1.56 4.55
CA ILE A 38 -1.67 -1.37 4.87
C ILE A 38 -0.84 -1.81 3.67
N GLU A 39 0.15 -1.00 3.32
CA GLU A 39 1.16 -1.23 2.29
C GLU A 39 2.53 -1.32 2.98
N VAL A 40 3.25 -2.41 2.73
CA VAL A 40 4.57 -2.64 3.31
C VAL A 40 5.63 -2.19 2.31
N GLN A 41 6.33 -1.13 2.67
CA GLN A 41 7.32 -0.50 1.81
C GLN A 41 8.71 -1.02 2.17
N GLY A 42 9.33 -1.75 1.24
CA GLY A 42 10.70 -2.21 1.34
C GLY A 42 11.72 -1.18 0.84
N VAL A 43 13.02 -1.50 1.00
CA VAL A 43 14.18 -0.69 0.50
C VAL A 43 14.00 -0.28 -0.98
N GLN A 44 13.29 -1.11 -1.73
CA GLN A 44 13.07 -1.01 -3.17
C GLN A 44 12.25 0.23 -3.60
N HIS A 45 11.48 0.83 -2.69
CA HIS A 45 10.71 2.04 -2.97
C HIS A 45 11.51 3.34 -2.77
N GLU A 46 12.55 3.32 -1.92
CA GLU A 46 13.39 4.51 -1.68
C GLU A 46 14.60 4.59 -2.62
N LYS A 47 15.18 3.45 -2.98
CA LYS A 47 16.42 3.41 -3.76
C LYS A 47 16.28 2.49 -4.96
N TYR A 48 16.74 2.99 -6.10
CA TYR A 48 17.00 2.17 -7.27
C TYR A 48 17.96 1.04 -6.88
N HIS A 49 17.56 -0.18 -7.19
CA HIS A 49 18.32 -1.39 -6.92
C HIS A 49 18.31 -2.22 -8.20
N GLU A 50 19.46 -2.43 -8.84
CA GLU A 50 19.56 -3.07 -10.16
C GLU A 50 18.82 -4.42 -10.23
N TYR A 51 18.85 -5.20 -9.14
CA TYR A 51 18.15 -6.48 -9.04
C TYR A 51 16.63 -6.39 -9.12
N PHE A 52 16.03 -5.31 -8.61
CA PHE A 52 14.56 -5.12 -8.56
C PHE A 52 14.04 -4.20 -9.67
N HIS A 53 14.93 -3.39 -10.25
CA HIS A 53 14.59 -2.39 -11.28
C HIS A 53 15.15 -2.74 -12.67
N GLY A 54 15.74 -3.93 -12.82
CA GLY A 54 16.08 -4.52 -14.11
C GLY A 54 17.06 -3.70 -14.97
N GLY A 55 17.83 -2.79 -14.37
CA GLY A 55 18.79 -1.96 -15.11
C GLY A 55 18.24 -0.63 -15.64
N ASP A 56 16.93 -0.35 -15.55
CA ASP A 56 16.32 0.87 -16.12
C ASP A 56 15.76 1.82 -15.03
N PRO A 57 16.33 3.03 -14.87
CA PRO A 57 15.82 4.07 -13.96
C PRO A 57 14.34 4.44 -14.18
N ASN A 58 13.80 4.24 -15.39
CA ASN A 58 12.38 4.50 -15.68
C ASN A 58 11.44 3.56 -14.92
N ASN A 59 11.92 2.40 -14.45
CA ASN A 59 11.12 1.49 -13.65
C ASN A 59 10.80 2.06 -12.26
N LEU A 60 11.68 2.91 -11.71
CA LEU A 60 11.40 3.64 -10.48
C LEU A 60 10.27 4.67 -10.68
N ILE A 61 10.30 5.41 -11.80
CA ILE A 61 9.25 6.38 -12.14
C ILE A 61 7.90 5.69 -12.33
N LYS A 62 7.89 4.55 -13.04
CA LYS A 62 6.67 3.73 -13.21
C LYS A 62 6.16 3.20 -11.87
N GLN A 63 7.06 2.76 -10.98
CA GLN A 63 6.70 2.30 -9.65
C GLN A 63 6.04 3.43 -8.84
N GLN A 64 6.66 4.61 -8.81
CA GLN A 64 6.12 5.79 -8.13
C GLN A 64 4.76 6.22 -8.70
N ALA A 65 4.60 6.21 -10.03
CA ALA A 65 3.33 6.50 -10.68
C ALA A 65 2.25 5.47 -10.30
N ARG A 66 2.61 4.19 -10.18
CA ARG A 66 1.69 3.13 -9.76
C ARG A 66 1.27 3.28 -8.30
N ASP A 67 2.21 3.63 -7.41
CA ASP A 67 1.92 3.86 -6.00
C ASP A 67 1.01 5.09 -5.82
N GLN A 68 1.26 6.16 -6.57
CA GLN A 68 0.41 7.34 -6.60
C GLN A 68 -1.01 7.03 -7.12
N LEU A 69 -1.12 6.27 -8.22
CA LEU A 69 -2.41 5.82 -8.75
C LEU A 69 -3.17 4.97 -7.74
N LYS A 70 -2.49 4.06 -7.04
CA LYS A 70 -3.09 3.25 -5.98
C LYS A 70 -3.66 4.14 -4.87
N LYS A 71 -2.91 5.16 -4.44
CA LYS A 71 -3.34 6.14 -3.44
C LYS A 71 -4.61 6.89 -3.86
N GLU A 72 -4.64 7.42 -5.08
CA GLU A 72 -5.79 8.15 -5.61
C GLU A 72 -7.04 7.28 -5.71
N LEU A 73 -6.89 6.05 -6.21
CA LEU A 73 -8.01 5.11 -6.30
C LEU A 73 -8.53 4.71 -4.91
N CYS A 74 -7.65 4.50 -3.93
CA CYS A 74 -8.05 4.23 -2.56
C CYS A 74 -8.78 5.44 -1.92
N GLU A 75 -8.25 6.65 -2.05
CA GLU A 75 -8.88 7.87 -1.52
C GLU A 75 -10.27 8.10 -2.11
N LYS A 76 -10.43 7.92 -3.44
CA LYS A 76 -11.71 8.03 -4.13
C LYS A 76 -12.77 7.04 -3.60
N ASN A 77 -12.33 5.88 -3.12
CA ASN A 77 -13.18 4.83 -2.58
C ASN A 77 -13.22 4.82 -1.04
N GLN A 78 -12.79 5.91 -0.39
CA GLN A 78 -12.79 6.06 1.06
C GLN A 78 -11.98 4.97 1.80
N ILE A 79 -10.94 4.46 1.15
CA ILE A 79 -9.97 3.54 1.73
C ILE A 79 -8.71 4.33 2.09
N ALA A 80 -8.41 4.42 3.39
CA ALA A 80 -7.18 5.01 3.86
C ALA A 80 -6.00 4.05 3.65
N LEU A 81 -5.00 4.45 2.84
CA LEU A 81 -3.73 3.71 2.80
C LEU A 81 -2.82 4.13 3.96
N ARG A 82 -2.20 3.13 4.58
CA ARG A 82 -1.18 3.29 5.61
C ARG A 82 0.08 2.59 5.15
N TYR A 83 1.18 3.33 5.12
CA TYR A 83 2.48 2.79 4.73
C TYR A 83 3.26 2.40 5.99
N VAL A 84 3.84 1.20 5.97
CA VAL A 84 4.76 0.71 7.00
C VAL A 84 6.11 0.49 6.33
N TRP A 85 7.15 1.17 6.81
CA TRP A 85 8.49 1.06 6.23
C TRP A 85 9.31 -0.01 6.94
N TYR A 86 10.12 -0.75 6.18
CA TYR A 86 10.93 -1.86 6.71
C TYR A 86 11.95 -1.45 7.80
N TYR A 87 12.33 -0.17 7.87
CA TYR A 87 13.25 0.36 8.89
C TYR A 87 12.53 0.97 10.10
N GLU A 88 11.20 1.06 10.10
CA GLU A 88 10.46 1.51 11.28
C GLU A 88 10.52 0.40 12.34
N ASP A 89 11.17 0.68 13.47
CA ASP A 89 11.15 -0.22 14.62
C ASP A 89 9.75 -0.21 15.24
N PRO A 90 9.01 -1.34 15.18
CA PRO A 90 7.64 -1.41 15.69
C PRO A 90 7.54 -1.26 17.21
N PHE A 91 8.66 -1.32 17.93
CA PHE A 91 8.72 -1.17 19.38
C PHE A 91 9.31 0.18 19.83
N SER A 92 9.70 1.04 18.88
CA SER A 92 10.16 2.38 19.21
C SER A 92 8.99 3.24 19.70
N ASN A 93 9.09 3.79 20.92
CA ASN A 93 8.05 4.55 21.63
C ASN A 93 7.66 5.91 20.98
N ASN A 94 7.95 6.11 19.69
CA ASN A 94 7.41 7.22 18.93
C ASN A 94 5.99 6.83 18.48
N ASP A 95 5.03 7.07 19.37
CA ASP A 95 3.58 6.86 19.18
C ASP A 95 3.04 7.53 17.89
N LYS A 96 3.30 6.94 16.72
CA LYS A 96 2.45 7.12 15.53
C LYS A 96 1.25 6.18 15.72
N LYS A 97 0.38 6.49 16.69
CA LYS A 97 -0.89 5.79 16.82
C LYS A 97 -1.62 5.93 15.49
N PHE A 98 -1.84 4.82 14.81
CA PHE A 98 -2.72 4.75 13.65
C PHE A 98 -4.14 5.09 14.12
N THR A 99 -4.46 6.38 14.19
CA THR A 99 -5.81 6.82 14.55
C THR A 99 -6.70 6.59 13.33
N CYS A 100 -7.61 5.62 13.47
CA CYS A 100 -8.74 5.47 12.58
C CYS A 100 -9.76 6.53 13.01
N THR A 101 -9.82 7.66 12.30
CA THR A 101 -10.90 8.63 12.50
C THR A 101 -12.14 8.03 11.85
N LEU A 102 -13.07 7.54 12.68
CA LEU A 102 -14.40 7.08 12.29
C LEU A 102 -15.32 8.28 12.06
#